data_AF-A0A964HAL9-F1
#
_entry.id   AF-A0A964HAL9-F1
#
_cell.length_a   1.000
_cell.length_b   1.000
_cell.length_c   1.000
_cell.angle_alpha   90.00
_cell.angle_beta   90.00
_cell.angle_gamma   90.00
#
_symmetry.space_group_name_H-M   'P 1'
#
loop_
_entity.id
_entity.type
_entity.pdbx_description
1 polymer ?
#
loop_
_entity_poly.entity_id
_entity_poly.type
_entity_poly.pdbx_seq_one_letter_code
_entity_poly.pdbx_strand_id
1 'polypeptide(L)'
;AMWGMYVANNVRIDFQCCAGGIAFGVGAVFYLLYNGLQIGAVAGHLTQLGFIDTFWGFVAGHSAFELTGAVLSGAAGLKIGAALLFPGRRGRRAALMENSRVAVRLLYGAATLTFLAAFIEAFWSPNRGVPFEIKIGIGITLWCLTWAYLLLAGRGWTGKGRRGT
;
A
#
# COMPACT_ATOMS: atom_id res chain seq x y z
N ALA A 1 -7.37 -13.15 -18.73
CA ALA A 1 -6.39 -12.17 -19.22
C ALA A 1 -6.41 -10.81 -18.47
N MET A 2 -7.04 -10.68 -17.28
CA MET A 2 -7.17 -9.39 -16.55
C MET A 2 -6.08 -9.14 -15.50
N TRP A 3 -5.35 -10.16 -15.07
CA TRP A 3 -4.38 -10.08 -13.97
C TRP A 3 -3.25 -9.05 -14.19
N GLY A 4 -2.66 -9.03 -15.40
CA GLY A 4 -1.60 -8.06 -15.73
C GLY A 4 -2.08 -6.61 -15.72
N MET A 5 -3.36 -6.37 -16.02
CA MET A 5 -3.97 -5.04 -15.94
C MET A 5 -4.09 -4.56 -14.48
N TYR A 6 -4.50 -5.44 -13.57
CA TYR A 6 -4.59 -5.13 -12.13
C TYR A 6 -3.21 -4.86 -11.53
N VAL A 7 -2.21 -5.69 -11.87
CA VAL A 7 -0.81 -5.44 -11.47
C VAL A 7 -0.34 -4.09 -12.00
N ALA A 8 -0.55 -3.79 -13.29
CA ALA A 8 -0.14 -2.51 -13.87
C ALA A 8 -0.84 -1.31 -13.22
N ASN A 9 -2.12 -1.45 -12.86
CA ASN A 9 -2.86 -0.39 -12.15
C ASN A 9 -2.25 -0.10 -10.78
N ASN A 10 -2.00 -1.13 -9.97
CA ASN A 10 -1.49 -0.95 -8.62
C ASN A 10 -0.05 -0.43 -8.65
N VAL A 11 0.80 -0.99 -9.53
CA VAL A 11 2.18 -0.53 -9.73
C VAL A 11 2.22 0.93 -10.20
N ARG A 12 1.28 1.35 -11.05
CA ARG A 12 1.16 2.75 -11.47
C ARG A 12 0.87 3.66 -10.28
N ILE A 13 -0.11 3.32 -9.44
CA ILE A 13 -0.47 4.11 -8.25
C ILE A 13 0.71 4.16 -7.28
N ASP A 14 1.35 3.01 -7.00
CA ASP A 14 2.53 2.94 -6.15
C ASP A 14 3.65 3.84 -6.70
N PHE A 15 3.97 3.74 -7.98
CA PHE A 15 5.01 4.55 -8.59
C PHE A 15 4.67 6.05 -8.54
N GLN A 16 3.42 6.44 -8.83
CA GLN A 16 2.96 7.83 -8.73
C GLN A 16 3.11 8.37 -7.31
N CYS A 17 2.71 7.59 -6.30
CA CYS A 17 2.85 7.99 -4.89
C CYS A 17 4.33 8.19 -4.50
N CYS A 18 5.21 7.26 -4.88
CA CYS A 18 6.62 7.38 -4.54
C CYS A 18 7.35 8.47 -5.34
N ALA A 19 7.19 8.49 -6.66
CA ALA A 19 7.84 9.46 -7.55
C ALA A 19 7.34 10.89 -7.29
N GLY A 20 6.05 11.05 -6.99
CA GLY A 20 5.46 12.32 -6.56
C GLY A 20 6.10 12.88 -5.28
N GLY A 21 6.76 12.03 -4.49
CA GLY A 21 7.58 12.43 -3.35
C GLY A 21 8.75 13.38 -3.69
N ILE A 22 9.25 13.35 -4.93
CA ILE A 22 10.31 14.25 -5.41
C ILE A 22 9.85 15.71 -5.37
N ALA A 23 8.55 15.96 -5.57
CA ALA A 23 7.93 17.27 -5.37
C ALA A 23 7.73 17.57 -3.88
N PHE A 24 8.80 17.42 -3.09
CA PHE A 24 8.84 17.72 -1.65
C PHE A 24 7.75 16.99 -0.83
N GLY A 25 7.35 15.80 -1.25
CA GLY A 25 6.29 15.00 -0.61
C GLY A 25 4.87 15.37 -1.02
N VAL A 26 4.64 16.52 -1.66
CA VAL A 26 3.30 16.99 -2.03
C VAL A 26 2.62 16.04 -3.01
N GLY A 27 3.36 15.55 -4.01
CA GLY A 27 2.82 14.59 -4.97
C GLY A 27 2.38 13.27 -4.32
N ALA A 28 3.14 12.79 -3.32
CA ALA A 28 2.77 11.58 -2.59
C ALA A 28 1.44 11.75 -1.84
N VAL A 29 1.26 12.88 -1.16
CA VAL A 29 0.00 13.20 -0.45
C VAL A 29 -1.15 13.35 -1.45
N PHE A 30 -0.92 14.06 -2.56
CA PHE A 30 -1.93 14.26 -3.59
C PHE A 30 -2.45 12.93 -4.15
N TYR A 31 -1.57 12.02 -4.57
CA TYR A 31 -2.00 10.75 -5.14
C TYR A 31 -2.69 9.84 -4.13
N LEU A 32 -2.25 9.82 -2.87
CA LEU A 32 -2.95 9.08 -1.81
C LEU A 32 -4.36 9.63 -1.59
N LEU A 33 -4.51 10.95 -1.48
CA LEU A 33 -5.81 11.58 -1.28
C LEU A 33 -6.71 11.39 -2.49
N TYR A 34 -6.20 11.60 -3.70
CA TYR A 34 -6.97 11.44 -4.93
C TYR A 34 -7.51 10.01 -5.07
N ASN A 35 -6.65 8.99 -4.93
CA ASN A 35 -7.09 7.59 -5.02
C ASN A 35 -8.04 7.22 -3.87
N GLY A 36 -7.75 7.67 -2.64
CA GLY A 36 -8.64 7.43 -1.49
C GLY A 36 -10.03 8.03 -1.67
N LEU A 37 -10.11 9.29 -2.14
CA LEU A 37 -11.38 9.95 -2.43
C LEU A 37 -12.13 9.26 -3.57
N GLN A 38 -11.44 8.86 -4.64
CA GLN A 38 -12.06 8.17 -5.76
C GLN A 38 -12.65 6.81 -5.33
N ILE A 39 -11.88 6.00 -4.59
CA ILE A 39 -12.33 4.70 -4.08
C ILE A 39 -13.51 4.91 -3.11
N GLY A 40 -13.41 5.86 -2.19
CA GLY A 40 -14.47 6.17 -1.24
C GLY A 40 -15.76 6.64 -1.91
N ALA A 41 -15.66 7.47 -2.94
CA ALA A 41 -16.81 7.94 -3.72
C ALA A 41 -17.50 6.78 -4.46
N VAL A 42 -16.73 5.90 -5.11
CA VAL A 42 -17.28 4.71 -5.80
C VAL A 42 -17.94 3.77 -4.79
N ALA A 43 -17.26 3.47 -3.68
CA ALA A 43 -17.79 2.60 -2.62
C ALA A 43 -19.09 3.15 -2.03
N GLY A 44 -19.11 4.44 -1.70
CA GLY A 44 -20.30 5.12 -1.17
C GLY A 44 -21.45 5.12 -2.16
N HIS A 45 -21.18 5.48 -3.42
CA HIS A 45 -22.20 5.52 -4.46
C HIS A 45 -22.83 4.14 -4.73
N LEU A 46 -22.02 3.09 -4.88
CA LEU A 46 -22.51 1.73 -5.11
C LEU A 46 -23.26 1.17 -3.90
N THR A 47 -22.84 1.51 -2.69
CA THR A 47 -23.57 1.17 -1.46
C THR A 47 -24.95 1.81 -1.44
N GLN A 48 -25.06 3.10 -1.81
CA GLN A 48 -26.34 3.81 -1.90
C GLN A 48 -27.28 3.22 -2.94
N LEU A 49 -26.75 2.68 -4.05
CA LEU A 49 -27.52 1.99 -5.07
C LEU A 49 -27.92 0.55 -4.70
N GLY A 50 -27.52 0.05 -3.53
CA GLY A 50 -27.85 -1.30 -3.06
C GLY A 50 -26.91 -2.40 -3.56
N PHE A 51 -25.79 -2.08 -4.20
CA PHE A 51 -24.81 -3.06 -4.71
C PHE A 51 -23.82 -3.55 -3.63
N ILE A 52 -24.27 -3.69 -2.39
CA ILE A 52 -23.42 -3.99 -1.23
C ILE A 52 -22.66 -5.30 -1.44
N ASP A 53 -23.36 -6.41 -1.66
CA ASP A 53 -22.76 -7.74 -1.76
C ASP A 53 -21.83 -7.86 -2.96
N THR A 54 -22.20 -7.22 -4.07
CA THR A 54 -21.40 -7.20 -5.31
C THR A 54 -20.10 -6.43 -5.11
N PHE A 55 -20.18 -5.19 -4.61
CA PHE A 55 -19.01 -4.33 -4.48
C PHE A 55 -18.12 -4.78 -3.32
N TRP A 56 -18.67 -4.87 -2.11
CA TRP A 56 -17.88 -5.22 -0.93
C TRP A 56 -17.41 -6.67 -0.96
N GLY A 57 -18.20 -7.58 -1.53
CA GLY A 57 -17.76 -8.96 -1.76
C GLY A 57 -16.60 -9.04 -2.75
N PHE A 58 -16.59 -8.22 -3.80
CA PHE A 58 -15.47 -8.15 -4.74
C PHE A 58 -14.20 -7.56 -4.08
N VAL A 59 -14.34 -6.46 -3.35
CA VAL A 59 -13.21 -5.68 -2.80
C VAL A 59 -12.59 -6.29 -1.54
N ALA A 60 -13.37 -6.97 -0.70
CA ALA A 60 -12.95 -7.41 0.63
C ALA A 60 -11.63 -8.18 0.64
N GLY A 61 -11.44 -9.11 -0.29
CA GLY A 61 -10.27 -10.00 -0.30
C GLY A 61 -8.94 -9.29 -0.60
N HIS A 62 -8.92 -8.29 -1.49
CA HIS A 62 -7.66 -7.66 -1.93
C HIS A 62 -7.37 -6.31 -1.24
N SER A 63 -8.42 -5.65 -0.72
CA SER A 63 -8.33 -4.29 -0.15
C SER A 63 -7.25 -4.12 0.92
N ALA A 64 -7.06 -5.10 1.80
CA ALA A 64 -6.07 -5.05 2.86
C ALA A 64 -4.65 -4.84 2.32
N PHE A 65 -4.30 -5.59 1.28
CA PHE A 65 -2.98 -5.52 0.67
C PHE A 65 -2.83 -4.31 -0.24
N GLU A 66 -3.84 -4.00 -1.06
CA GLU A 66 -3.79 -2.87 -1.99
C GLU A 66 -3.64 -1.53 -1.27
N LEU A 67 -4.53 -1.26 -0.30
CA LEU A 67 -4.54 0.01 0.42
C LEU A 67 -3.29 0.17 1.29
N THR A 68 -2.85 -0.92 1.94
CA THR A 68 -1.60 -0.90 2.71
C THR A 68 -0.40 -0.68 1.81
N GLY A 69 -0.34 -1.32 0.64
CA GLY A 69 0.72 -1.14 -0.35
C GLY A 69 0.81 0.30 -0.83
N ALA A 70 -0.31 0.90 -1.22
CA ALA A 70 -0.38 2.31 -1.62
C ALA A 70 0.12 3.25 -0.52
N VAL A 71 -0.30 3.04 0.74
CA VAL A 71 0.17 3.82 1.89
C VAL A 71 1.68 3.67 2.12
N LEU A 72 2.23 2.46 2.02
CA LEU A 72 3.68 2.24 2.11
C LEU A 72 4.43 2.94 0.99
N SER A 73 3.90 2.93 -0.23
CA SER A 73 4.50 3.64 -1.36
C SER A 73 4.45 5.17 -1.18
N GLY A 74 3.33 5.70 -0.69
CA GLY A 74 3.24 7.11 -0.31
C GLY A 74 4.20 7.48 0.82
N ALA A 75 4.36 6.62 1.83
CA ALA A 75 5.36 6.80 2.88
C ALA A 75 6.79 6.81 2.32
N ALA A 76 7.08 5.97 1.31
CA ALA A 76 8.36 5.99 0.60
C ALA A 76 8.58 7.34 -0.12
N GLY A 77 7.57 7.85 -0.80
CA GLY A 77 7.60 9.19 -1.42
C GLY A 77 7.81 10.31 -0.39
N LEU A 78 7.13 10.26 0.75
CA LEU A 78 7.30 11.22 1.85
C LEU A 78 8.71 11.17 2.45
N LYS A 79 9.35 10.00 2.53
CA LYS A 79 10.76 9.88 2.95
C LYS A 79 11.70 10.60 1.98
N ILE A 80 11.46 10.50 0.68
CA ILE A 80 12.22 11.23 -0.34
C ILE A 80 11.99 12.75 -0.19
N GLY A 81 10.73 13.18 -0.07
CA GLY A 81 10.37 14.58 0.12
C GLY A 81 10.96 15.20 1.38
N ALA A 82 10.91 14.48 2.50
CA ALA A 82 11.48 14.91 3.77
C ALA A 82 13.00 15.10 3.69
N ALA A 83 13.71 14.25 2.95
CA ALA A 83 15.15 14.39 2.74
C ALA A 83 15.53 15.65 1.94
N LEU A 84 14.65 16.11 1.06
CA LEU A 84 14.83 17.34 0.29
C LEU A 84 14.56 18.60 1.12
N LEU A 85 13.47 18.59 1.89
CA LEU A 85 13.03 19.71 2.72
C LEU A 85 13.86 19.87 4.00
N PHE A 86 14.12 18.76 4.69
CA PHE A 86 14.68 18.75 6.05
C PHE A 86 15.91 17.83 6.14
N PRO A 87 17.03 18.15 5.44
CA PRO A 87 18.23 17.30 5.45
C PRO A 87 19.01 17.32 6.78
N GLY A 88 18.64 18.23 7.70
CA GLY A 88 19.34 18.43 8.97
C GLY A 88 20.76 18.94 8.77
N ARG A 89 21.74 18.33 9.45
CA ARG A 89 23.16 18.69 9.35
C ARG A 89 23.87 18.10 8.12
N ARG A 90 23.16 17.31 7.30
CA ARG A 90 23.73 16.60 6.15
C ARG A 90 23.53 17.42 4.87
N GLY A 91 24.37 17.21 3.87
CA GLY A 91 24.08 17.68 2.52
C GLY A 91 22.86 16.94 1.94
N ARG A 92 22.05 17.61 1.11
CA ARG A 92 20.81 17.05 0.51
C ARG A 92 21.05 15.70 -0.18
N ARG A 93 22.16 15.55 -0.92
CA ARG A 93 22.51 14.28 -1.57
C ARG A 93 22.70 13.14 -0.58
N ALA A 94 23.40 13.40 0.53
CA ALA A 94 23.62 12.39 1.56
C ALA A 94 22.31 12.03 2.29
N ALA A 95 21.50 13.04 2.62
CA ALA A 95 20.17 12.82 3.21
C ALA A 95 19.24 12.02 2.28
N LEU A 96 19.28 12.30 0.98
CA LEU A 96 18.55 11.55 -0.04
C LEU A 96 19.02 10.09 -0.08
N MET A 97 20.32 9.82 -0.17
CA MET A 97 20.83 8.44 -0.22
C MET A 97 20.39 7.60 0.99
N GLU A 98 20.41 8.18 2.19
CA GLU A 98 19.98 7.53 3.42
C GLU A 98 18.47 7.24 3.41
N ASN A 99 17.65 8.24 3.08
CA ASN A 99 16.20 8.09 3.05
C ASN A 99 15.75 7.18 1.90
N SER A 100 16.40 7.21 0.74
CA SER A 100 16.11 6.34 -0.39
C SER A 100 16.33 4.86 -0.04
N ARG A 101 17.30 4.52 0.82
CA ARG A 101 17.48 3.14 1.29
C ARG A 101 16.28 2.65 2.09
N VAL A 102 15.67 3.54 2.89
CA VAL A 102 14.42 3.23 3.61
C VAL A 102 13.24 3.17 2.64
N ALA A 103 13.13 4.15 1.73
CA ALA A 103 12.07 4.21 0.72
C ALA A 103 12.04 2.95 -0.16
N VAL A 104 13.19 2.46 -0.62
CA VAL A 104 13.30 1.23 -1.41
C VAL A 104 12.80 0.00 -0.64
N ARG A 105 13.08 -0.10 0.66
CA ARG A 105 12.54 -1.20 1.51
C ARG A 105 11.03 -1.12 1.63
N LEU A 106 10.48 0.08 1.79
CA LEU A 106 9.02 0.29 1.80
C LEU A 106 8.40 -0.07 0.46
N LEU A 107 9.05 0.29 -0.66
CA LEU A 107 8.61 -0.07 -2.01
C LEU A 107 8.61 -1.58 -2.26
N TYR A 108 9.59 -2.32 -1.76
CA TYR A 108 9.56 -3.79 -1.87
C TYR A 108 8.36 -4.39 -1.11
N GLY A 109 8.07 -3.85 0.07
CA GLY A 109 6.87 -4.21 0.82
C GLY A 109 5.59 -3.85 0.08
N ALA A 110 5.49 -2.62 -0.44
CA ALA A 110 4.37 -2.15 -1.24
C ALA A 110 4.12 -3.03 -2.47
N ALA A 111 5.15 -3.25 -3.29
CA ALA A 111 5.08 -4.07 -4.49
C ALA A 111 4.66 -5.52 -4.20
N THR A 112 5.13 -6.09 -3.09
CA THR A 112 4.73 -7.44 -2.67
C THR A 112 3.24 -7.47 -2.31
N LEU A 113 2.77 -6.50 -1.52
CA LEU A 113 1.36 -6.41 -1.15
C LEU A 113 0.47 -6.16 -2.37
N THR A 114 0.82 -5.20 -3.23
CA THR A 114 -0.01 -4.86 -4.41
C THR A 114 -0.02 -5.96 -5.46
N PHE A 115 1.06 -6.74 -5.58
CA PHE A 115 1.08 -7.95 -6.38
C PHE A 115 0.13 -9.03 -5.85
N LEU A 116 0.15 -9.28 -4.53
CA LEU A 116 -0.78 -10.21 -3.89
C LEU A 116 -2.24 -9.74 -4.00
N ALA A 117 -2.48 -8.43 -3.86
CA ALA A 117 -3.79 -7.83 -4.08
C ALA A 117 -4.29 -8.11 -5.50
N ALA A 118 -3.50 -7.83 -6.52
CA ALA A 118 -3.87 -8.07 -7.92
C ALA A 118 -4.13 -9.56 -8.22
N PHE A 119 -3.41 -10.48 -7.56
CA PHE A 119 -3.70 -11.91 -7.64
C PHE A 119 -5.09 -12.24 -7.06
N ILE A 120 -5.39 -11.77 -5.84
CA ILE A 120 -6.70 -11.99 -5.21
C ILE A 120 -7.81 -11.35 -6.06
N GLU A 121 -7.60 -10.14 -6.55
CA GLU A 121 -8.54 -9.44 -7.41
C GLU A 121 -8.84 -10.20 -8.71
N ALA A 122 -7.81 -10.78 -9.35
CA ALA A 122 -7.99 -11.49 -10.62
C ALA A 122 -8.66 -12.86 -10.47
N PHE A 123 -8.42 -13.57 -9.36
CA PHE A 123 -8.79 -14.98 -9.24
C PHE A 123 -9.86 -15.26 -8.16
N TRP A 124 -9.84 -14.52 -7.06
CA TRP A 124 -10.75 -14.73 -5.93
C TRP A 124 -11.96 -13.80 -5.96
N SER A 125 -11.73 -12.50 -6.14
CA SER A 125 -12.78 -11.47 -6.15
C SER A 125 -13.97 -11.76 -7.09
N PRO A 126 -13.77 -12.21 -8.36
CA PRO A 126 -14.87 -12.48 -9.28
C PRO A 126 -15.60 -13.80 -9.02
N ASN A 127 -15.15 -14.64 -8.08
CA ASN A 127 -15.77 -15.94 -7.83
C ASN A 127 -17.17 -15.75 -7.21
N ARG A 128 -18.22 -15.96 -8.00
CA ARG A 128 -19.62 -15.82 -7.57
C ARG A 128 -20.15 -17.02 -6.79
N GLY A 129 -19.42 -18.14 -6.77
CA GLY A 129 -19.80 -19.33 -6.03
C GLY A 129 -19.51 -19.25 -4.53
N VAL A 130 -18.76 -18.22 -4.09
CA VAL A 130 -18.44 -18.02 -2.68
C VAL A 130 -19.45 -17.04 -2.04
N PRO A 131 -20.15 -17.44 -0.97
CA PRO A 131 -21.06 -16.58 -0.22
C PRO A 131 -20.40 -15.28 0.25
N PHE A 132 -21.20 -14.21 0.32
CA PHE A 132 -20.73 -12.88 0.69
C PHE A 132 -20.05 -12.85 2.07
N GLU A 133 -20.64 -13.54 3.05
CA GLU A 133 -20.16 -13.61 4.43
C GLU A 133 -18.75 -14.21 4.51
N ILE A 134 -18.47 -15.21 3.67
CA ILE A 134 -17.15 -15.84 3.60
C ILE A 134 -16.14 -14.85 3.00
N LYS A 135 -16.52 -14.11 1.94
CA LYS A 135 -15.64 -13.09 1.35
C LYS A 135 -15.31 -11.99 2.34
N ILE A 136 -16.28 -11.52 3.11
CA ILE A 136 -16.07 -10.54 4.18
C ILE A 136 -15.19 -11.11 5.29
N GLY A 137 -15.46 -12.33 5.77
CA GLY A 137 -14.65 -12.99 6.80
C GLY A 137 -13.18 -13.13 6.42
N ILE A 138 -12.91 -13.51 5.16
CA ILE A 138 -11.55 -13.56 4.62
C ILE A 138 -10.94 -12.16 4.54
N GLY A 139 -11.68 -11.16 4.04
CA GLY A 139 -11.20 -9.78 3.99
C GLY A 139 -10.78 -9.24 5.36
N ILE A 140 -11.63 -9.42 6.38
CA ILE A 140 -11.32 -9.05 7.78
C ILE A 140 -10.07 -9.78 8.27
N THR A 141 -9.98 -11.08 8.02
CA THR A 141 -8.82 -11.88 8.41
C THR A 141 -7.53 -11.35 7.77
N LEU A 142 -7.56 -11.04 6.48
CA LEU A 142 -6.40 -10.48 5.77
C LEU A 142 -6.00 -9.10 6.29
N TRP A 143 -6.96 -8.25 6.66
CA TRP A 143 -6.69 -6.98 7.37
C TRP A 143 -5.99 -7.21 8.71
N CYS A 144 -6.55 -8.09 9.55
CA CYS A 144 -5.98 -8.42 10.85
C CYS A 144 -4.56 -8.97 10.72
N LEU A 145 -4.31 -9.89 9.77
CA LEU A 145 -2.98 -10.45 9.52
C LEU A 145 -1.99 -9.39 9.03
N THR A 146 -2.42 -8.52 8.11
CA THR A 146 -1.57 -7.43 7.59
C THR A 146 -1.15 -6.49 8.71
N TRP A 147 -2.10 -6.07 9.57
CA TRP A 147 -1.79 -5.21 10.71
C TRP A 147 -0.99 -5.92 11.79
N ALA A 148 -1.31 -7.17 12.11
CA ALA A 148 -0.52 -7.96 13.05
C ALA A 148 0.93 -8.07 12.59
N TYR A 149 1.16 -8.35 11.31
CA TYR A 149 2.51 -8.37 10.73
C TYR A 149 3.19 -7.01 10.88
N LEU A 150 2.58 -5.92 10.42
CA LEU A 150 3.20 -4.59 10.46
C LEU A 150 3.47 -4.09 11.88
N LEU A 151 2.61 -4.45 12.84
CA LEU A 151 2.76 -4.03 14.23
C LEU A 151 3.76 -4.89 14.99
N LEU A 152 3.79 -6.21 14.77
CA LEU A 152 4.54 -7.16 15.59
C LEU A 152 5.87 -7.59 14.97
N ALA A 153 6.00 -7.62 13.64
CA ALA A 153 7.23 -8.04 12.99
C ALA A 153 8.40 -7.08 13.31
N GLY A 154 9.61 -7.63 13.42
CA GLY A 154 10.82 -6.86 13.70
C GLY A 154 11.05 -6.46 15.17
N ARG A 155 10.08 -6.69 16.08
CA ARG A 155 10.21 -6.39 17.52
C ARG A 155 11.28 -7.21 18.26
N GLY A 156 11.66 -8.36 17.72
CA GLY A 156 12.69 -9.24 18.29
C GLY A 156 14.13 -8.91 17.89
N TRP A 157 14.36 -7.88 17.05
CA TRP A 157 15.72 -7.49 16.66
C TRP A 157 16.38 -6.64 17.76
N THR A 158 16.74 -7.28 18.87
CA THR A 158 17.74 -6.74 19.79
C THR A 158 19.10 -6.93 19.14
N GLY A 159 19.70 -5.85 18.64
CA GLY A 159 21.06 -5.84 18.10
C GLY A 159 22.10 -6.20 19.16
N LYS A 160 22.27 -7.49 19.45
CA LYS A 160 23.49 -8.03 20.05
C LYS A 160 24.45 -8.36 18.91
N GLY A 161 25.43 -7.48 18.69
CA GLY A 161 26.50 -7.77 17.73
C GLY A 161 27.19 -6.57 17.08
N ARG A 162 27.30 -5.41 17.75
CA ARG A 162 28.30 -4.37 17.41
C ARG A 162 28.85 -3.72 18.68
N ARG A 163 29.67 -4.45 19.41
CA ARG A 163 30.68 -3.90 20.32
C ARG A 163 31.98 -4.69 20.12
N GLY A 164 33.05 -3.98 19.79
CA GLY A 164 34.43 -4.48 19.64
C GLY A 164 34.61 -5.32 18.37
N THR A 165 35.54 -5.05 17.47
CA THR A 165 36.88 -4.49 17.61
C THR A 165 37.21 -3.55 16.46
#